data_AF-A0A453DDT5-F1
#
_entry.id   AF-A0A453DDT5-F1
#
_cell.length_a   1.000
_cell.length_b   1.000
_cell.length_c   1.000
_cell.angle_alpha   90.00
_cell.angle_beta   90.00
_cell.angle_gamma   90.00
#
_symmetry.space_group_name_H-M   'P 1'
#
loop_
_entity.id
_entity.type
_entity.pdbx_description
1 polymer ?
#
loop_
_entity_poly.entity_id
_entity_poly.type
_entity_poly.pdbx_seq_one_letter_code
_entity_poly.pdbx_strand_id
1 'polypeptide(L)'
;MEAIWSDIDYMDGYQDFTLDPVNYPSKQLRPFVDRLHNNGQKYVVTVHPAIKRQAAAHEDLFLKRNGANLVGEAWPGEVYFLDFISPRSTEYWARKISEFRRTIPVDGLWCDINEPSNFKQWQPLNPLDDPPYRINNSGFHLPINYRTVPVSTLHYNGVSEYDAHNLFGLLQAKATHAGLLRDTARRPFVLSRSTFVGSGRYAAHWTGNNVARWDELAHSINTILNFGLFGIPMMGADICGFNGNTTQELCSRWIQLGAFYPFARAHAEKTTLRRELYVWEATARSARKALGMRYRLLPYMFTLMYEAHTTGAPIARPLFFSYPQDADTYGVDRQFLLGRGVLVSPVLEPGATTVDAYFPAGRWFSLYDYSLAYTMKVGKRVTLPAPADLANAHLAGGNILLLQHAELTTSAARQSEFHLLVALAENGTASGELFLDDGEPPEMGAVGGNWTLVRFSCDREESKGMVTTKVSSHVVQNSYAPSRAQVIGKVVFMGLQSAPKSFTIYVNNVELKAARTKSRTSGVFSVSGLSLAIGQKFEIKLVMSH
;
A
#
# COMPACT_ATOMS: atom_id res chain seq x y z
N MET A 1 -1.28 8.89 12.33
CA MET A 1 -0.70 9.48 11.10
C MET A 1 0.74 9.01 11.05
N GLU A 2 1.10 8.19 10.07
CA GLU A 2 2.38 7.48 10.09
C GLU A 2 3.56 8.30 9.57
N ALA A 3 3.36 9.02 8.47
CA ALA A 3 4.43 9.73 7.78
C ALA A 3 4.00 11.15 7.42
N ILE A 4 4.92 12.10 7.60
CA ILE A 4 4.82 13.45 7.03
C ILE A 4 5.67 13.52 5.78
N TRP A 5 5.17 14.24 4.78
CA TRP A 5 5.80 14.37 3.49
C TRP A 5 6.08 15.86 3.22
N SER A 6 7.21 16.16 2.61
CA SER A 6 7.49 17.50 2.07
C SER A 6 7.74 17.41 0.57
N ASP A 7 6.93 18.16 -0.15
CA ASP A 7 7.12 18.43 -1.58
C ASP A 7 8.19 19.52 -1.77
N ILE A 8 8.40 19.98 -3.00
CA ILE A 8 9.51 20.85 -3.44
C ILE A 8 9.74 22.12 -2.60
N ASP A 9 8.74 22.57 -1.83
CA ASP A 9 8.82 23.76 -0.97
C ASP A 9 9.92 23.66 0.11
N TYR A 10 10.36 22.45 0.47
CA TYR A 10 11.45 22.30 1.44
C TYR A 10 12.81 22.72 0.89
N MET A 11 12.98 22.75 -0.44
CA MET A 11 14.26 22.93 -1.13
C MET A 11 14.61 24.42 -1.31
N ASP A 12 15.89 24.77 -1.27
CA ASP A 12 16.36 26.12 -1.60
C ASP A 12 16.30 26.38 -3.11
N GLY A 13 15.32 27.20 -3.52
CA GLY A 13 15.08 27.49 -4.93
C GLY A 13 14.82 26.23 -5.76
N TYR A 14 14.12 25.25 -5.18
CA TYR A 14 13.74 23.98 -5.80
C TYR A 14 14.91 23.06 -6.18
N GLN A 15 16.07 23.23 -5.54
CA GLN A 15 17.25 22.40 -5.77
C GLN A 15 17.26 21.15 -4.89
N ASP A 16 17.41 19.98 -5.50
CA ASP A 16 17.53 18.72 -4.75
C ASP A 16 18.64 18.74 -3.70
N PHE A 17 18.42 18.03 -2.59
CA PHE A 17 19.37 17.90 -1.48
C PHE A 17 19.79 19.23 -0.82
N THR A 18 18.96 20.25 -0.93
CA THR A 18 19.09 21.52 -0.20
C THR A 18 17.90 21.75 0.73
N LEU A 19 17.99 22.79 1.56
CA LEU A 19 16.89 23.22 2.43
C LEU A 19 16.71 24.73 2.29
N ASP A 20 15.47 25.18 2.11
CA ASP A 20 15.15 26.61 2.13
C ASP A 20 15.63 27.22 3.45
N PRO A 21 16.55 28.20 3.43
CA PRO A 21 17.18 28.72 4.64
C PRO A 21 16.24 29.57 5.51
N VAL A 22 15.08 29.96 4.98
CA VAL A 22 14.06 30.78 5.66
C VAL A 22 12.91 29.91 6.15
N ASN A 23 12.32 29.11 5.27
CA ASN A 23 11.11 28.34 5.54
C ASN A 23 11.39 26.95 6.13
N TYR A 24 12.53 26.33 5.76
CA TYR A 24 12.93 24.99 6.20
C TYR A 24 14.37 24.93 6.75
N PRO A 25 14.83 25.89 7.57
CA PRO A 25 16.20 25.88 8.06
C PRO A 25 16.50 24.60 8.83
N SER A 26 17.65 23.98 8.55
CA SER A 26 18.05 22.69 9.15
C SER A 26 17.96 22.67 10.68
N LYS A 27 18.30 23.79 11.34
CA LYS A 27 18.23 23.97 12.80
C LYS A 27 16.82 23.82 13.38
N GLN A 28 15.77 24.06 12.58
CA GLN A 28 14.37 23.90 13.00
C GLN A 28 13.77 22.60 12.47
N LEU A 29 14.09 22.24 11.22
CA LEU A 29 13.57 21.03 10.60
C LEU A 29 14.09 19.76 11.28
N ARG A 30 15.37 19.74 11.71
CA ARG A 30 15.94 18.57 12.37
C ARG A 30 15.21 18.20 13.67
N PRO A 31 15.02 19.11 14.65
CA PRO A 31 14.20 18.83 15.83
C PRO A 31 12.76 18.41 15.52
N PHE A 32 12.17 18.91 14.43
CA PHE A 32 10.85 18.46 13.99
C PHE A 32 10.85 16.99 13.57
N VAL A 33 11.83 16.58 12.75
CA VAL A 33 11.98 15.18 12.33
C VAL A 33 12.31 14.27 13.51
N ASP A 34 13.21 14.70 14.41
CA ASP A 34 13.54 13.94 15.61
C ASP A 34 12.28 13.71 16.49
N ARG A 35 11.38 14.70 16.58
CA ARG A 35 10.08 14.53 17.26
C ARG A 35 9.17 13.54 16.55
N LEU A 36 9.12 13.54 15.21
CA LEU A 36 8.37 12.51 14.47
C LEU A 36 8.91 11.11 14.83
N HIS A 37 10.23 10.94 14.80
CA HIS A 37 10.86 9.65 15.14
C HIS A 37 10.61 9.22 16.58
N ASN A 38 10.68 10.14 17.55
CA ASN A 38 10.35 9.86 18.95
C ASN A 38 8.88 9.43 19.14
N ASN A 39 7.98 9.87 18.25
CA ASN A 39 6.59 9.46 18.24
C ASN A 39 6.33 8.18 17.40
N GLY A 40 7.38 7.54 16.87
CA GLY A 40 7.25 6.37 15.99
C GLY A 40 6.70 6.68 14.60
N GLN A 41 6.80 7.93 14.15
CA GLN A 41 6.39 8.43 12.83
C GLN A 41 7.60 8.56 11.90
N LYS A 42 7.35 8.84 10.62
CA LYS A 42 8.33 8.88 9.54
C LYS A 42 8.32 10.21 8.79
N TYR A 43 9.42 10.54 8.12
CA TYR A 43 9.55 11.72 7.27
C TYR A 43 10.04 11.35 5.86
N VAL A 44 9.30 11.76 4.84
CA VAL A 44 9.59 11.48 3.42
C VAL A 44 9.68 12.79 2.65
N VAL A 45 10.60 12.89 1.70
CA VAL A 45 10.78 14.08 0.87
C VAL A 45 10.80 13.72 -0.62
N THR A 46 10.32 14.64 -1.46
CA THR A 46 10.47 14.52 -2.92
C THR A 46 11.92 14.75 -3.35
N VAL A 47 12.36 14.11 -4.43
CA VAL A 47 13.64 14.30 -5.09
C VAL A 47 13.44 14.18 -6.60
N HIS A 48 14.20 14.95 -7.36
CA HIS A 48 14.10 15.00 -8.82
C HIS A 48 15.39 14.54 -9.51
N PRO A 49 15.33 14.17 -10.79
CA PRO A 49 16.53 13.78 -11.54
C PRO A 49 17.34 14.98 -12.09
N ALA A 50 16.83 16.20 -11.94
CA ALA A 50 17.30 17.39 -12.64
C ALA A 50 18.12 18.31 -11.71
N ILE A 51 19.42 18.45 -11.98
CA ILE A 51 20.35 19.26 -11.19
C ILE A 51 20.45 20.65 -11.80
N LYS A 52 20.23 21.69 -10.99
CA LYS A 52 20.40 23.09 -11.40
C LYS A 52 21.78 23.31 -12.02
N ARG A 53 21.81 23.90 -13.21
CA ARG A 53 23.02 24.03 -14.04
C ARG A 53 24.20 24.67 -13.30
N GLN A 54 23.94 25.71 -12.51
CA GLN A 54 24.98 26.43 -11.76
C GLN A 54 25.50 25.65 -10.54
N ALA A 55 24.75 24.66 -10.06
CA ALA A 55 25.12 23.79 -8.94
C ALA A 55 25.70 22.44 -9.41
N ALA A 56 25.73 22.20 -10.73
CA ALA A 56 26.19 20.95 -11.30
C ALA A 56 27.69 20.74 -11.06
N ALA A 57 28.06 19.52 -10.68
CA ALA A 57 29.47 19.13 -10.57
C ALA A 57 30.15 19.16 -11.96
N HIS A 58 31.44 19.50 -11.98
CA HIS A 58 32.29 19.38 -13.18
C HIS A 58 32.70 17.92 -13.42
N GLU A 59 31.72 17.04 -13.47
CA GLU A 59 31.89 15.59 -13.65
C GLU A 59 31.03 15.11 -14.82
N ASP A 60 31.44 13.98 -15.39
CA ASP A 60 30.70 13.34 -16.49
C ASP A 60 29.52 12.50 -15.96
N LEU A 61 28.42 13.19 -15.61
CA LEU A 61 27.26 12.61 -14.92
C LEU A 61 25.93 12.76 -15.66
N PHE A 62 25.88 13.60 -16.68
CA PHE A 62 24.63 14.10 -17.24
C PHE A 62 24.39 13.58 -18.65
N LEU A 63 23.12 13.55 -19.04
CA LEU A 63 22.72 13.30 -20.42
C LEU A 63 23.38 14.30 -21.37
N LYS A 64 23.83 13.84 -22.54
CA LYS A 64 24.53 14.67 -23.52
C LYS A 64 23.80 14.73 -24.86
N ARG A 65 23.79 15.90 -25.49
CA ARG A 65 23.32 16.08 -26.86
C ARG A 65 24.38 16.87 -27.63
N ASN A 66 24.76 16.40 -28.80
CA ASN A 66 25.84 16.98 -29.62
C ASN A 66 27.17 17.15 -28.87
N GLY A 67 27.53 16.18 -28.03
CA GLY A 67 28.80 16.16 -27.29
C GLY A 67 28.87 17.03 -26.03
N ALA A 68 27.81 17.78 -25.71
CA ALA A 68 27.72 18.62 -24.51
C ALA A 68 26.55 18.21 -23.61
N ASN A 69 26.59 18.58 -22.32
CA ASN A 69 25.50 18.33 -21.39
C ASN A 69 24.19 18.97 -21.91
N LEU A 70 23.11 18.20 -21.90
CA LEU A 70 21.79 18.66 -22.33
C LEU A 70 21.24 19.69 -21.33
N VAL A 71 21.11 20.95 -21.76
CA VAL A 71 20.45 22.01 -20.96
C VAL A 71 18.93 21.93 -21.15
N GLY A 72 18.23 21.39 -20.15
CA GLY A 72 16.77 21.40 -20.06
C GLY A 72 16.25 22.47 -19.11
N GLU A 73 14.96 22.37 -18.79
CA GLU A 73 14.28 23.26 -17.85
C GLU A 73 13.35 22.46 -16.93
N ALA A 74 13.42 22.73 -15.62
CA ALA A 74 12.57 22.13 -14.60
C ALA A 74 12.31 23.16 -13.48
N TRP A 75 11.82 22.72 -12.31
CA TRP A 75 11.50 23.62 -11.19
C TRP A 75 12.61 24.64 -10.82
N PRO A 76 13.90 24.28 -10.71
CA PRO A 76 14.95 25.24 -10.35
C PRO A 76 15.45 26.11 -11.54
N GLY A 77 14.78 26.07 -12.70
CA GLY A 77 15.17 26.76 -13.93
C GLY A 77 16.00 25.88 -14.87
N GLU A 78 17.12 26.40 -15.41
CA GLU A 78 18.01 25.62 -16.27
C GLU A 78 18.68 24.47 -15.51
N VAL A 79 18.59 23.26 -16.07
CA VAL A 79 19.05 22.02 -15.43
C VAL A 79 19.85 21.13 -16.38
N TYR A 80 20.64 20.26 -15.78
CA TYR A 80 21.15 19.04 -16.41
C TYR A 80 20.46 17.82 -15.79
N PHE A 81 20.09 16.83 -16.62
CA PHE A 81 19.49 15.58 -16.16
C PHE A 81 20.58 14.55 -15.85
N LEU A 82 20.55 13.96 -14.66
CA LEU A 82 21.44 12.86 -14.31
C LEU A 82 21.18 11.65 -15.20
N ASP A 83 22.25 11.04 -15.67
CA ASP A 83 22.18 9.81 -16.45
C ASP A 83 22.28 8.58 -15.55
N PHE A 84 21.16 7.92 -15.25
CA PHE A 84 21.15 6.74 -14.39
C PHE A 84 21.64 5.44 -15.06
N ILE A 85 22.04 5.48 -16.34
CA ILE A 85 22.83 4.39 -16.96
C ILE A 85 24.29 4.48 -16.51
N SER A 86 24.82 5.69 -16.29
CA SER A 86 26.18 5.92 -15.84
C SER A 86 26.40 5.44 -14.40
N PRO A 87 27.35 4.51 -14.15
CA PRO A 87 27.71 4.12 -12.79
C PRO A 87 28.17 5.30 -11.93
N ARG A 88 28.85 6.29 -12.55
CA ARG A 88 29.33 7.50 -11.85
C ARG A 88 28.17 8.34 -11.34
N SER A 89 27.11 8.48 -12.13
CA SER A 89 25.91 9.22 -11.73
C SER A 89 25.15 8.51 -10.63
N THR A 90 25.09 7.16 -10.67
CA THR A 90 24.48 6.39 -9.57
C THR A 90 25.27 6.53 -8.26
N GLU A 91 26.60 6.58 -8.33
CA GLU A 91 27.46 6.80 -7.15
C GLU A 91 27.29 8.23 -6.61
N TYR A 92 27.28 9.23 -7.50
CA TYR A 92 26.99 10.62 -7.15
C TYR A 92 25.64 10.74 -6.43
N TRP A 93 24.60 10.11 -6.98
CA TRP A 93 23.25 10.12 -6.41
C TRP A 93 23.21 9.50 -5.01
N ALA A 94 23.81 8.33 -4.84
CA ALA A 94 23.86 7.64 -3.55
C ALA A 94 24.68 8.43 -2.51
N ARG A 95 25.75 9.11 -2.92
CA ARG A 95 26.50 10.04 -2.06
C ARG A 95 25.63 11.22 -1.63
N LYS A 96 24.87 11.83 -2.55
CA LYS A 96 23.97 12.94 -2.24
C LYS A 96 22.84 12.57 -1.28
N ILE A 97 22.26 11.37 -1.44
CA ILE A 97 21.31 10.81 -0.47
C ILE A 97 21.94 10.73 0.92
N SER A 98 23.14 10.14 1.02
CA SER A 98 23.85 9.98 2.30
C SER A 98 24.21 11.32 2.95
N GLU A 99 24.73 12.28 2.17
CA GLU A 99 25.03 13.65 2.63
C GLU A 99 23.79 14.33 3.20
N PHE A 100 22.67 14.31 2.46
CA PHE A 100 21.43 14.95 2.90
C PHE A 100 20.86 14.28 4.15
N ARG A 101 20.88 12.95 4.24
CA ARG A 101 20.41 12.20 5.42
C ARG A 101 21.17 12.50 6.70
N ARG A 102 22.47 12.83 6.60
CA ARG A 102 23.25 13.29 7.76
C ARG A 102 22.76 14.63 8.29
N THR A 103 22.28 15.50 7.40
CA THR A 103 21.65 16.78 7.78
C THR A 103 20.25 16.56 8.34
N ILE A 104 19.35 15.94 7.55
CA ILE A 104 17.96 15.66 7.91
C ILE A 104 17.67 14.17 7.71
N PRO A 105 17.37 13.40 8.77
CA PRO A 105 17.25 11.95 8.71
C PRO A 105 15.92 11.52 8.10
N VAL A 106 15.78 11.63 6.78
CA VAL A 106 14.61 11.14 6.05
C VAL A 106 14.54 9.61 6.07
N ASP A 107 13.32 9.07 6.10
CA ASP A 107 13.00 7.64 6.14
C ASP A 107 12.67 7.05 4.76
N GLY A 108 12.44 7.90 3.76
CA GLY A 108 12.13 7.48 2.40
C GLY A 108 12.24 8.64 1.42
N LEU A 109 12.27 8.30 0.13
CA LEU A 109 12.41 9.26 -0.96
C LEU A 109 11.31 9.09 -2.00
N TRP A 110 10.76 10.20 -2.45
CA TRP A 110 9.75 10.24 -3.50
C TRP A 110 10.40 10.78 -4.78
N CYS A 111 10.66 9.91 -5.75
CA CYS A 111 11.20 10.28 -7.05
C CYS A 111 10.07 10.82 -7.95
N ASP A 112 10.09 12.12 -8.22
CA ASP A 112 9.11 12.79 -9.07
C ASP A 112 9.75 13.37 -10.35
N ILE A 113 8.91 13.74 -11.33
CA ILE A 113 9.31 14.32 -12.62
C ILE A 113 10.35 13.50 -13.41
N ASN A 114 10.30 12.18 -13.24
CA ASN A 114 11.30 11.23 -13.72
C ASN A 114 10.88 10.41 -14.94
N GLU A 115 10.02 10.95 -15.79
CA GLU A 115 9.76 10.41 -17.13
C GLU A 115 11.01 10.32 -18.02
N PRO A 116 11.94 11.31 -18.12
CA PRO A 116 12.10 12.57 -17.38
C PRO A 116 11.27 13.73 -17.94
N SER A 117 10.57 14.46 -17.06
CA SER A 117 9.79 15.64 -17.47
C SER A 117 10.71 16.84 -17.73
N ASN A 118 10.40 17.60 -18.76
CA ASN A 118 11.14 18.80 -19.16
C ASN A 118 10.18 19.90 -19.59
N PHE A 119 10.35 21.11 -19.06
CA PHE A 119 9.51 22.27 -19.36
C PHE A 119 9.94 22.99 -20.64
N LYS A 120 11.16 22.71 -21.12
CA LYS A 120 11.70 23.25 -22.36
C LYS A 120 11.07 22.57 -23.57
N GLN A 121 10.74 23.38 -24.58
CA GLN A 121 10.28 22.88 -25.88
C GLN A 121 11.47 22.68 -26.83
N TRP A 122 11.33 21.69 -27.71
CA TRP A 122 12.40 21.31 -28.64
C TRP A 122 11.90 21.31 -30.08
N GLN A 123 12.73 21.80 -30.99
CA GLN A 123 12.57 21.53 -32.40
C GLN A 123 13.30 20.22 -32.74
N PRO A 124 12.70 19.30 -33.52
CA PRO A 124 13.38 18.14 -34.04
C PRO A 124 14.63 18.54 -34.83
N LEU A 125 15.77 17.88 -34.60
CA LEU A 125 17.00 18.16 -35.34
C LEU A 125 17.33 17.11 -36.39
N ASN A 126 16.76 15.90 -36.27
CA ASN A 126 17.05 14.77 -37.14
C ASN A 126 15.85 13.80 -37.19
N PRO A 127 15.89 12.78 -38.06
CA PRO A 127 14.80 11.81 -38.17
C PRO A 127 14.57 10.93 -36.92
N LEU A 128 15.49 10.89 -35.95
CA LEU A 128 15.20 10.23 -34.66
C LEU A 128 14.24 11.08 -33.82
N ASP A 129 14.41 12.41 -33.83
CA ASP A 129 13.53 13.34 -33.12
C ASP A 129 12.12 13.45 -33.76
N ASP A 130 11.97 13.05 -35.02
CA ASP A 130 10.69 12.97 -35.73
C ASP A 130 10.61 11.67 -36.56
N PRO A 131 10.30 10.53 -35.93
CA PRO A 131 10.31 9.23 -36.59
C PRO A 131 9.20 9.13 -37.64
N PRO A 132 9.40 8.31 -38.69
CA PRO A 132 8.41 8.15 -39.76
C PRO A 132 7.07 7.59 -39.28
N TYR A 133 7.08 6.80 -38.20
CA TYR A 133 5.88 6.36 -37.50
C TYR A 133 5.73 7.15 -36.20
N ARG A 134 4.69 7.99 -36.12
CA ARG A 134 4.35 8.74 -34.90
C ARG A 134 3.35 7.95 -34.07
N ILE A 135 3.80 7.46 -32.92
CA ILE A 135 2.90 6.89 -31.91
C ILE A 135 1.82 7.91 -31.52
N ASN A 136 0.70 7.46 -30.97
CA ASN A 136 -0.37 8.35 -30.52
C ASN A 136 -0.04 9.05 -29.19
N ASN A 137 1.13 9.70 -29.10
CA ASN A 137 1.57 10.39 -27.90
C ASN A 137 0.56 11.47 -27.49
N SER A 138 0.15 11.44 -26.22
CA SER A 138 -0.87 12.32 -25.64
C SER A 138 -2.24 12.29 -26.34
N GLY A 139 -2.52 11.28 -27.18
CA GLY A 139 -3.79 11.18 -27.91
C GLY A 139 -3.90 12.07 -29.16
N PHE A 140 -2.86 12.82 -29.50
CA PHE A 140 -2.86 13.77 -30.63
C PHE A 140 -1.64 13.60 -31.56
N HIS A 141 -0.97 12.45 -31.51
CA HIS A 141 0.29 12.21 -32.24
C HIS A 141 1.34 13.33 -32.06
N LEU A 142 1.47 13.86 -30.83
CA LEU A 142 2.48 14.86 -30.51
C LEU A 142 3.89 14.28 -30.73
N PRO A 143 4.91 15.12 -31.02
CA PRO A 143 6.30 14.64 -31.11
C PRO A 143 6.71 13.85 -29.87
N ILE A 144 7.53 12.81 -30.04
CA ILE A 144 8.02 12.00 -28.92
C ILE A 144 8.89 12.79 -27.94
N ASN A 145 9.45 13.92 -28.38
CA ASN A 145 10.19 14.88 -27.54
C ASN A 145 9.28 15.85 -26.75
N TYR A 146 7.95 15.72 -26.83
CA TYR A 146 7.02 16.62 -26.14
C TYR A 146 7.14 16.49 -24.63
N ARG A 147 7.47 17.59 -23.94
CA ARG A 147 7.63 17.69 -22.47
C ARG A 147 8.67 16.73 -21.88
N THR A 148 9.68 16.35 -22.65
CA THR A 148 10.78 15.52 -22.18
C THR A 148 12.12 15.94 -22.81
N VAL A 149 13.18 15.18 -22.56
CA VAL A 149 14.47 15.35 -23.21
C VAL A 149 14.39 14.84 -24.66
N PRO A 150 15.13 15.44 -25.61
CA PRO A 150 15.10 14.98 -27.00
C PRO A 150 15.66 13.56 -27.14
N VAL A 151 15.02 12.70 -27.90
CA VAL A 151 15.49 11.31 -28.11
C VAL A 151 16.83 11.18 -28.83
N SER A 152 17.27 12.24 -29.53
CA SER A 152 18.65 12.37 -30.04
C SER A 152 19.71 12.63 -28.95
N THR A 153 19.30 12.69 -27.68
CA THR A 153 20.19 12.71 -26.52
C THR A 153 20.82 11.34 -26.32
N LEU A 154 22.04 11.34 -25.79
CA LEU A 154 22.82 10.16 -25.49
C LEU A 154 23.04 10.03 -23.98
N HIS A 155 22.90 8.81 -23.51
CA HIS A 155 23.37 8.34 -22.22
C HIS A 155 24.83 7.87 -22.32
N TYR A 156 25.34 7.43 -21.18
CA TYR A 156 26.60 6.75 -21.00
C TYR A 156 26.80 5.64 -22.04
N ASN A 157 28.04 5.56 -22.55
CA ASN A 157 28.45 4.64 -23.62
C ASN A 157 27.64 4.77 -24.93
N GLY A 158 27.00 5.92 -25.18
CA GLY A 158 26.33 6.21 -26.44
C GLY A 158 24.97 5.53 -26.60
N VAL A 159 24.38 5.02 -25.50
CA VAL A 159 23.00 4.53 -25.53
C VAL A 159 22.06 5.70 -25.86
N SER A 160 21.18 5.51 -26.85
CA SER A 160 20.26 6.58 -27.26
C SER A 160 19.09 6.70 -26.28
N GLU A 161 18.70 7.94 -25.99
CA GLU A 161 17.45 8.24 -25.29
C GLU A 161 16.24 7.66 -26.05
N TYR A 162 16.28 7.57 -27.38
CA TYR A 162 15.24 6.90 -28.16
C TYR A 162 14.94 5.47 -27.66
N ASP A 163 15.98 4.71 -27.32
CA ASP A 163 15.87 3.34 -26.83
C ASP A 163 15.64 3.28 -25.31
N ALA A 164 16.22 4.24 -24.57
CA ALA A 164 16.28 4.20 -23.11
C ALA A 164 15.22 5.06 -22.39
N HIS A 165 14.45 5.89 -23.10
CA HIS A 165 13.51 6.86 -22.53
C HIS A 165 12.63 6.26 -21.43
N ASN A 166 11.91 5.17 -21.76
CA ASN A 166 11.00 4.51 -20.83
C ASN A 166 11.70 3.83 -19.64
N LEU A 167 13.03 3.71 -19.65
CA LEU A 167 13.81 3.13 -18.56
C LEU A 167 14.24 4.18 -17.52
N PHE A 168 14.14 5.47 -17.82
CA PHE A 168 14.71 6.52 -16.98
C PHE A 168 14.20 6.47 -15.53
N GLY A 169 12.87 6.41 -15.34
CA GLY A 169 12.25 6.30 -14.01
C GLY A 169 12.63 5.01 -13.26
N LEU A 170 12.70 3.88 -13.98
CA LEU A 170 13.16 2.60 -13.42
C LEU A 170 14.60 2.68 -12.93
N LEU A 171 15.49 3.28 -13.73
CA LEU A 171 16.91 3.40 -13.41
C LEU A 171 17.14 4.35 -12.24
N GLN A 172 16.42 5.47 -12.17
CA GLN A 172 16.44 6.35 -10.99
C GLN A 172 15.92 5.60 -9.76
N ALA A 173 14.78 4.92 -9.84
CA ALA A 173 14.23 4.17 -8.71
C ALA A 173 15.22 3.11 -8.18
N LYS A 174 15.89 2.39 -9.09
CA LYS A 174 16.96 1.44 -8.75
C LYS A 174 18.15 2.12 -8.05
N ALA A 175 18.61 3.26 -8.57
CA ALA A 175 19.71 4.03 -7.98
C ALA A 175 19.34 4.59 -6.60
N THR A 176 18.13 5.13 -6.44
CA THR A 176 17.60 5.64 -5.16
C THR A 176 17.46 4.52 -4.13
N HIS A 177 16.89 3.37 -4.52
CA HIS A 177 16.77 2.20 -3.65
C HIS A 177 18.15 1.72 -3.18
N ALA A 178 19.11 1.57 -4.09
CA ALA A 178 20.48 1.16 -3.75
C ALA A 178 21.17 2.17 -2.84
N GLY A 179 21.00 3.47 -3.07
CA GLY A 179 21.56 4.54 -2.24
C GLY A 179 21.02 4.51 -0.81
N LEU A 180 19.70 4.41 -0.64
CA LEU A 180 19.07 4.28 0.67
C LEU A 180 19.47 2.99 1.38
N LEU A 181 19.50 1.86 0.68
CA LEU A 181 19.91 0.58 1.24
C LEU A 181 21.35 0.63 1.75
N ARG A 182 22.27 1.20 0.96
CA ARG A 182 23.68 1.37 1.34
C ARG A 182 23.85 2.26 2.58
N ASP A 183 23.03 3.29 2.70
CA ASP A 183 23.13 4.28 3.79
C ASP A 183 22.41 3.84 5.08
N THR A 184 21.39 2.99 4.98
CA THR A 184 20.56 2.57 6.13
C THR A 184 20.75 1.12 6.56
N ALA A 185 21.19 0.24 5.65
CA ALA A 185 21.12 -1.21 5.77
C ALA A 185 19.71 -1.74 6.12
N ARG A 186 18.66 -0.97 5.81
CA ARG A 186 17.24 -1.28 6.06
C ARG A 186 16.46 -1.27 4.76
N ARG A 187 15.26 -1.84 4.78
CA ARG A 187 14.30 -1.84 3.67
C ARG A 187 14.02 -0.39 3.24
N PRO A 188 14.40 0.01 2.02
CA PRO A 188 14.14 1.36 1.54
C PRO A 188 12.65 1.57 1.27
N PHE A 189 12.17 2.79 1.54
CA PHE A 189 10.93 3.27 0.97
C PHE A 189 11.23 4.25 -0.19
N VAL A 190 10.88 3.85 -1.41
CA VAL A 190 10.95 4.68 -2.61
C VAL A 190 9.57 4.75 -3.24
N LEU A 191 9.08 5.95 -3.52
CA LEU A 191 7.88 6.17 -4.34
C LEU A 191 8.32 6.77 -5.67
N SER A 192 8.03 6.14 -6.81
CA SER A 192 8.43 6.64 -8.14
C SER A 192 7.23 6.99 -9.01
N ARG A 193 7.30 8.10 -9.76
CA ARG A 193 6.24 8.45 -10.73
C ARG A 193 6.35 7.61 -11.99
N SER A 194 7.42 7.78 -12.75
CA SER A 194 7.66 6.96 -13.94
C SER A 194 8.07 5.55 -13.54
N THR A 195 7.56 4.57 -14.27
CA THR A 195 7.80 3.14 -14.04
C THR A 195 7.93 2.40 -15.37
N PHE A 196 8.61 1.25 -15.33
CA PHE A 196 8.69 0.29 -16.42
C PHE A 196 8.58 -1.14 -15.86
N VAL A 197 8.59 -2.15 -16.72
CA VAL A 197 8.55 -3.56 -16.30
C VAL A 197 9.69 -3.84 -15.31
N GLY A 198 9.32 -4.31 -14.10
CA GLY A 198 10.26 -4.59 -13.02
C GLY A 198 10.44 -3.46 -11.99
N SER A 199 9.83 -2.28 -12.17
CA SER A 199 9.92 -1.17 -11.20
C SER A 199 9.44 -1.54 -9.79
N GLY A 200 8.47 -2.45 -9.67
CA GLY A 200 7.95 -2.91 -8.36
C GLY A 200 8.98 -3.62 -7.48
N ARG A 201 10.12 -4.04 -8.04
CA ARG A 201 11.27 -4.54 -7.26
C ARG A 201 11.95 -3.45 -6.44
N TYR A 202 11.83 -2.18 -6.85
CA TYR A 202 12.62 -1.07 -6.30
C TYR A 202 11.78 0.04 -5.68
N ALA A 203 10.53 0.21 -6.12
CA ALA A 203 9.69 1.32 -5.69
C ALA A 203 8.19 0.99 -5.64
N ALA A 204 7.50 1.68 -4.74
CA ALA A 204 6.06 1.89 -4.78
C ALA A 204 5.70 2.89 -5.90
N HIS A 205 4.41 2.96 -6.23
CA HIS A 205 3.88 3.91 -7.21
C HIS A 205 2.56 4.54 -6.73
N TRP A 206 2.13 5.62 -7.38
CA TRP A 206 0.81 6.22 -7.20
C TRP A 206 0.26 6.72 -8.53
N THR A 207 -1.06 6.96 -8.63
CA THR A 207 -1.73 7.34 -9.89
C THR A 207 -1.26 8.65 -10.53
N GLY A 208 -0.30 9.38 -9.94
CA GLY A 208 0.09 10.70 -10.39
C GLY A 208 -0.94 11.76 -10.00
N ASN A 209 -0.95 12.84 -10.78
CA ASN A 209 -1.74 14.06 -10.55
C ASN A 209 -3.21 13.87 -10.93
N ASN A 210 -3.93 13.02 -10.18
CA ASN A 210 -5.38 12.82 -10.34
C ASN A 210 -6.16 14.11 -9.99
N VAL A 211 -7.46 14.10 -10.26
CA VAL A 211 -8.33 15.28 -10.03
C VAL A 211 -9.34 14.98 -8.91
N ALA A 212 -9.71 16.00 -8.14
CA ALA A 212 -10.75 15.90 -7.11
C ALA A 212 -12.17 15.76 -7.72
N ARG A 213 -12.44 14.59 -8.35
CA ARG A 213 -13.73 14.24 -8.96
C ARG A 213 -14.14 12.79 -8.63
N TRP A 214 -15.43 12.50 -8.77
CA TRP A 214 -16.00 11.18 -8.47
C TRP A 214 -15.61 10.09 -9.48
N ASP A 215 -15.44 10.46 -10.75
CA ASP A 215 -14.91 9.56 -11.78
C ASP A 215 -13.47 9.13 -11.45
N GLU A 216 -12.63 10.04 -10.97
CA GLU A 216 -11.27 9.74 -10.52
C GLU A 216 -11.23 8.84 -9.27
N LEU A 217 -12.18 9.03 -8.34
CA LEU A 217 -12.37 8.11 -7.22
C LEU A 217 -12.64 6.68 -7.73
N ALA A 218 -13.50 6.51 -8.73
CA ALA A 218 -13.78 5.20 -9.32
C ALA A 218 -12.58 4.65 -10.11
N HIS A 219 -11.96 5.45 -10.97
CA HIS A 219 -10.81 5.06 -11.79
C HIS A 219 -9.61 4.62 -10.95
N SER A 220 -9.45 5.14 -9.73
CA SER A 220 -8.39 4.71 -8.81
C SER A 220 -8.35 3.19 -8.59
N ILE A 221 -9.52 2.53 -8.54
CA ILE A 221 -9.64 1.09 -8.35
C ILE A 221 -8.99 0.37 -9.54
N ASN A 222 -9.40 0.71 -10.75
CA ASN A 222 -8.88 0.11 -11.98
C ASN A 222 -7.38 0.29 -12.12
N THR A 223 -6.86 1.48 -11.82
CA THR A 223 -5.43 1.73 -11.89
C THR A 223 -4.67 0.92 -10.84
N ILE A 224 -5.16 0.83 -9.60
CA ILE A 224 -4.54 -0.01 -8.55
C ILE A 224 -4.52 -1.49 -8.96
N LEU A 225 -5.63 -2.00 -9.53
CA LEU A 225 -5.71 -3.39 -9.99
C LEU A 225 -4.71 -3.68 -11.12
N ASN A 226 -4.60 -2.78 -12.10
CA ASN A 226 -3.63 -2.89 -13.19
C ASN A 226 -2.19 -2.93 -12.68
N PHE A 227 -1.81 -2.03 -11.76
CA PHE A 227 -0.46 -2.03 -11.18
C PHE A 227 -0.17 -3.26 -10.33
N GLY A 228 -1.20 -3.87 -9.74
CA GLY A 228 -1.12 -5.23 -9.20
C GLY A 228 -0.64 -6.23 -10.26
N LEU A 229 -1.28 -6.26 -11.44
CA LEU A 229 -0.88 -7.12 -12.57
C LEU A 229 0.52 -6.78 -13.11
N PHE A 230 0.94 -5.52 -13.04
CA PHE A 230 2.26 -5.07 -13.47
C PHE A 230 3.38 -5.43 -12.47
N GLY A 231 3.05 -6.11 -11.37
CA GLY A 231 4.02 -6.49 -10.34
C GLY A 231 4.46 -5.32 -9.46
N ILE A 232 3.62 -4.28 -9.32
CA ILE A 232 3.84 -3.12 -8.45
C ILE A 232 2.70 -3.08 -7.40
N PRO A 233 2.74 -3.98 -6.40
CA PRO A 233 1.61 -4.18 -5.49
C PRO A 233 1.44 -3.03 -4.47
N MET A 234 2.47 -2.24 -4.21
CA MET A 234 2.43 -1.08 -3.33
C MET A 234 1.97 0.17 -4.11
N MET A 235 0.69 0.19 -4.46
CA MET A 235 0.05 1.21 -5.30
C MET A 235 -1.07 1.95 -4.57
N GLY A 236 -1.30 3.22 -4.94
CA GLY A 236 -2.36 4.06 -4.38
C GLY A 236 -2.72 5.23 -5.29
N ALA A 237 -3.71 6.02 -4.86
CA ALA A 237 -4.05 7.30 -5.48
C ALA A 237 -3.97 8.43 -4.45
N ASP A 238 -3.80 9.67 -4.90
CA ASP A 238 -3.85 10.83 -4.01
C ASP A 238 -5.30 11.01 -3.49
N ILE A 239 -5.48 10.69 -2.21
CA ILE A 239 -6.78 10.66 -1.55
C ILE A 239 -7.36 12.08 -1.49
N CYS A 240 -8.65 12.21 -1.82
CA CYS A 240 -9.37 13.47 -2.05
C CYS A 240 -8.99 14.20 -3.36
N GLY A 241 -8.13 13.61 -4.20
CA GLY A 241 -7.67 14.15 -5.47
C GLY A 241 -6.56 15.18 -5.29
N PHE A 242 -5.63 15.24 -6.24
CA PHE A 242 -4.51 16.17 -6.23
C PHE A 242 -4.90 17.55 -6.79
N ASN A 243 -5.38 17.58 -8.04
CA ASN A 243 -5.79 18.81 -8.73
C ASN A 243 -7.23 19.22 -8.39
N GLY A 244 -7.48 20.53 -8.36
CA GLY A 244 -8.81 21.10 -8.14
C GLY A 244 -9.33 20.95 -6.71
N ASN A 245 -10.34 21.75 -6.34
CA ASN A 245 -10.90 21.73 -4.98
C ASN A 245 -11.82 20.54 -4.75
N THR A 246 -11.52 19.72 -3.74
CA THR A 246 -12.43 18.64 -3.29
C THR A 246 -13.64 19.20 -2.54
N THR A 247 -14.68 18.38 -2.39
CA THR A 247 -15.77 18.62 -1.44
C THR A 247 -15.61 17.75 -0.19
N GLN A 248 -16.31 18.12 0.89
CA GLN A 248 -16.37 17.33 2.12
C GLN A 248 -16.86 15.89 1.83
N GLU A 249 -17.90 15.74 1.02
CA GLU A 249 -18.48 14.43 0.71
C GLU A 249 -17.50 13.56 -0.08
N LEU A 250 -16.95 14.10 -1.17
CA LEU A 250 -15.97 13.39 -1.99
C LEU A 250 -14.77 12.96 -1.14
N CYS A 251 -14.22 13.86 -0.33
CA CYS A 251 -13.07 13.53 0.53
C CYS A 251 -13.41 12.50 1.61
N SER A 252 -14.64 12.53 2.15
CA SER A 252 -15.14 11.53 3.10
C SER A 252 -15.28 10.14 2.46
N ARG A 253 -15.84 10.04 1.25
CA ARG A 253 -15.91 8.77 0.51
C ARG A 253 -14.54 8.30 0.03
N TRP A 254 -13.66 9.22 -0.36
CA TRP A 254 -12.31 8.87 -0.77
C TRP A 254 -11.48 8.32 0.38
N ILE A 255 -11.54 8.88 1.59
CA ILE A 255 -10.80 8.28 2.71
C ILE A 255 -11.38 6.92 3.13
N GLN A 256 -12.69 6.70 2.95
CA GLN A 256 -13.31 5.38 3.19
C GLN A 256 -12.75 4.32 2.25
N LEU A 257 -12.59 4.64 0.96
CA LEU A 257 -11.96 3.77 -0.03
C LEU A 257 -10.44 3.67 0.17
N GLY A 258 -9.77 4.83 0.23
CA GLY A 258 -8.31 4.95 0.22
C GLY A 258 -7.63 4.36 1.44
N ALA A 259 -8.33 4.20 2.56
CA ALA A 259 -7.84 3.42 3.70
C ALA A 259 -7.57 1.94 3.36
N PHE A 260 -8.16 1.42 2.29
CA PHE A 260 -7.95 0.05 1.80
C PHE A 260 -6.95 -0.05 0.64
N TYR A 261 -6.40 1.06 0.13
CA TYR A 261 -5.32 0.98 -0.86
C TYR A 261 -4.04 0.39 -0.25
N PRO A 262 -3.23 -0.38 -0.99
CA PRO A 262 -1.91 -0.81 -0.51
C PRO A 262 -1.06 0.38 -0.03
N PHE A 263 -0.95 1.43 -0.85
CA PHE A 263 -0.37 2.72 -0.49
C PHE A 263 -1.47 3.77 -0.28
N ALA A 264 -1.51 4.41 0.89
CA ALA A 264 -2.56 5.36 1.27
C ALA A 264 -1.97 6.71 1.68
N ARG A 265 -2.13 7.73 0.83
CA ARG A 265 -1.63 9.10 1.05
C ARG A 265 -2.70 10.13 0.66
N ALA A 266 -2.91 11.14 1.49
CA ALA A 266 -3.63 12.36 1.12
C ALA A 266 -2.60 13.40 0.68
N HIS A 267 -2.78 13.97 -0.51
CA HIS A 267 -1.85 14.88 -1.17
C HIS A 267 -2.64 15.83 -2.07
N ALA A 268 -2.16 17.05 -2.24
CA ALA A 268 -2.89 18.11 -2.93
C ALA A 268 -1.94 19.09 -3.60
N GLU A 269 -2.39 19.67 -4.72
CA GLU A 269 -1.70 20.75 -5.39
C GLU A 269 -1.71 22.04 -4.54
N LYS A 270 -0.58 22.76 -4.52
CA LYS A 270 -0.33 23.94 -3.69
C LYS A 270 -1.37 25.05 -3.81
N THR A 271 -1.99 25.23 -4.97
CA THR A 271 -2.92 26.36 -5.22
C THR A 271 -4.37 26.07 -4.81
N THR A 272 -4.65 24.85 -4.33
CA THR A 272 -5.99 24.41 -3.96
C THR A 272 -6.31 24.63 -2.47
N LEU A 273 -7.59 24.51 -2.10
CA LEU A 273 -8.01 24.56 -0.71
C LEU A 273 -7.42 23.40 0.10
N ARG A 274 -7.18 23.67 1.38
CA ARG A 274 -6.72 22.68 2.37
C ARG A 274 -7.74 21.55 2.52
N ARG A 275 -7.22 20.33 2.61
CA ARG A 275 -8.01 19.08 2.58
C ARG A 275 -7.46 17.99 3.50
N GLU A 276 -6.61 18.36 4.45
CA GLU A 276 -6.19 17.43 5.49
C GLU A 276 -7.44 16.83 6.16
N LEU A 277 -7.39 15.56 6.54
CA LEU A 277 -8.59 14.81 6.94
C LEU A 277 -9.29 15.37 8.18
N TYR A 278 -8.64 16.28 8.92
CA TYR A 278 -9.19 16.98 10.08
C TYR A 278 -9.90 18.29 9.74
N VAL A 279 -9.84 18.78 8.49
CA VAL A 279 -10.44 20.06 8.07
C VAL A 279 -11.96 20.04 8.23
N TRP A 280 -12.60 18.91 7.91
CA TRP A 280 -14.03 18.70 8.11
C TRP A 280 -14.29 17.58 9.12
N GLU A 281 -15.16 17.79 10.10
CA GLU A 281 -15.45 16.77 11.11
C GLU A 281 -16.11 15.51 10.52
N ALA A 282 -16.92 15.64 9.46
CA ALA A 282 -17.49 14.49 8.76
C ALA A 282 -16.41 13.62 8.09
N THR A 283 -15.41 14.27 7.48
CA THR A 283 -14.25 13.59 6.90
C THR A 283 -13.38 12.99 7.99
N ALA A 284 -13.15 13.69 9.10
CA ALA A 284 -12.38 13.20 10.23
C ALA A 284 -13.03 11.95 10.87
N ARG A 285 -14.36 11.92 10.98
CA ARG A 285 -15.12 10.75 11.44
C ARG A 285 -14.96 9.56 10.52
N SER A 286 -15.12 9.78 9.21
CA SER A 286 -14.88 8.76 8.18
C SER A 286 -13.45 8.23 8.25
N ALA A 287 -12.47 9.13 8.37
CA ALA A 287 -11.06 8.81 8.47
C ALA A 287 -10.74 7.96 9.71
N ARG A 288 -11.24 8.32 10.89
CA ARG A 288 -11.03 7.55 12.14
C ARG A 288 -11.57 6.12 12.01
N LYS A 289 -12.75 5.94 11.41
CA LYS A 289 -13.35 4.62 11.17
C LYS A 289 -12.55 3.81 10.14
N ALA A 290 -12.27 4.39 8.98
CA ALA A 290 -11.62 3.72 7.87
C ALA A 290 -10.14 3.39 8.19
N LEU A 291 -9.37 4.36 8.69
CA LEU A 291 -7.99 4.13 9.12
C LEU A 291 -7.92 3.25 10.37
N GLY A 292 -8.89 3.33 11.28
CA GLY A 292 -9.01 2.39 12.38
C GLY A 292 -9.14 0.95 11.88
N MET A 293 -9.97 0.70 10.87
CA MET A 293 -10.05 -0.63 10.24
C MET A 293 -8.74 -1.01 9.54
N ARG A 294 -8.12 -0.11 8.78
CA ARG A 294 -6.81 -0.33 8.15
C ARG A 294 -5.77 -0.78 9.15
N TYR A 295 -5.64 -0.07 10.29
CA TYR A 295 -4.62 -0.36 11.29
C TYR A 295 -4.83 -1.73 11.96
N ARG A 296 -6.09 -2.14 12.12
CA ARG A 296 -6.41 -3.50 12.58
C ARG A 296 -6.02 -4.55 11.55
N LEU A 297 -6.13 -4.25 10.26
CA LEU A 297 -5.77 -5.13 9.13
C LEU A 297 -4.28 -5.11 8.77
N LEU A 298 -3.44 -4.30 9.41
CA LEU A 298 -2.01 -4.22 9.07
C LEU A 298 -1.29 -5.58 9.06
N PRO A 299 -1.51 -6.51 10.02
CA PRO A 299 -0.88 -7.83 9.95
C PRO A 299 -1.27 -8.61 8.70
N TYR A 300 -2.54 -8.51 8.28
CA TYR A 300 -3.02 -9.12 7.05
C TYR A 300 -2.39 -8.46 5.82
N MET A 301 -2.44 -7.12 5.72
CA MET A 301 -1.82 -6.39 4.60
C MET A 301 -0.31 -6.63 4.50
N PHE A 302 0.38 -6.75 5.63
CA PHE A 302 1.81 -7.06 5.67
C PHE A 302 2.10 -8.51 5.25
N THR A 303 1.24 -9.45 5.62
CA THR A 303 1.31 -10.83 5.11
C THR A 303 1.05 -10.90 3.61
N LEU A 304 0.13 -10.07 3.08
CA LEU A 304 -0.09 -9.96 1.64
C LEU A 304 1.11 -9.33 0.92
N MET A 305 1.85 -8.42 1.56
CA MET A 305 3.12 -7.92 1.01
C MET A 305 4.15 -9.05 0.89
N TYR A 306 4.24 -9.93 1.88
CA TYR A 306 5.08 -11.14 1.81
C TYR A 306 4.61 -12.11 0.71
N GLU A 307 3.30 -12.34 0.56
CA GLU A 307 2.73 -13.14 -0.55
C GLU A 307 3.12 -12.53 -1.90
N ALA A 308 2.99 -11.21 -2.06
CA ALA A 308 3.36 -10.51 -3.27
C ALA A 308 4.86 -10.62 -3.57
N HIS A 309 5.71 -10.49 -2.55
CA HIS A 309 7.16 -10.63 -2.67
C HIS A 309 7.59 -12.03 -3.13
N THR A 310 6.93 -13.08 -2.61
CA THR A 310 7.33 -14.47 -2.85
C THR A 310 6.64 -15.12 -4.06
N THR A 311 5.49 -14.62 -4.49
CA THR A 311 4.67 -15.24 -5.55
C THR A 311 4.29 -14.30 -6.69
N GLY A 312 4.40 -12.98 -6.51
CA GLY A 312 3.88 -11.97 -7.43
C GLY A 312 2.38 -11.71 -7.33
N ALA A 313 1.65 -12.37 -6.42
CA ALA A 313 0.21 -12.14 -6.24
C ALA A 313 -0.07 -10.71 -5.71
N PRO A 314 -0.99 -9.94 -6.32
CA PRO A 314 -1.25 -8.56 -5.88
C PRO A 314 -1.87 -8.48 -4.48
N ILE A 315 -1.57 -7.40 -3.74
CA ILE A 315 -2.20 -7.10 -2.44
C ILE A 315 -3.68 -6.76 -2.66
N ALA A 316 -3.96 -5.75 -3.49
CA ALA A 316 -5.30 -5.47 -4.01
C ALA A 316 -5.45 -6.20 -5.35
N ARG A 317 -6.44 -7.09 -5.46
CA ARG A 317 -6.62 -7.97 -6.63
C ARG A 317 -8.06 -7.94 -7.17
N PRO A 318 -8.25 -8.14 -8.48
CA PRO A 318 -9.57 -8.32 -9.07
C PRO A 318 -10.30 -9.53 -8.48
N LEU A 319 -11.63 -9.53 -8.50
CA LEU A 319 -12.41 -10.64 -7.92
C LEU A 319 -12.09 -11.99 -8.61
N PHE A 320 -11.85 -11.97 -9.93
CA PHE A 320 -11.54 -13.17 -10.70
C PHE A 320 -10.25 -13.87 -10.27
N PHE A 321 -9.37 -13.24 -9.48
CA PHE A 321 -8.20 -13.93 -8.90
C PHE A 321 -8.61 -15.02 -7.90
N SER A 322 -9.67 -14.79 -7.14
CA SER A 322 -10.17 -15.76 -6.15
C SER A 322 -11.36 -16.56 -6.70
N TYR A 323 -12.03 -16.04 -7.72
CA TYR A 323 -13.23 -16.63 -8.32
C TYR A 323 -13.12 -16.75 -9.85
N PRO A 324 -12.07 -17.41 -10.38
CA PRO A 324 -11.83 -17.46 -11.83
C PRO A 324 -12.87 -18.27 -12.60
N GLN A 325 -13.70 -19.07 -11.92
CA GLN A 325 -14.78 -19.85 -12.56
C GLN A 325 -16.10 -19.07 -12.64
N ASP A 326 -16.15 -17.87 -12.08
CA ASP A 326 -17.31 -17.01 -12.07
C ASP A 326 -17.10 -15.87 -13.09
N ALA A 327 -17.62 -16.06 -14.30
CA ALA A 327 -17.41 -15.15 -15.43
C ALA A 327 -17.94 -13.72 -15.17
N ASP A 328 -18.93 -13.56 -14.28
CA ASP A 328 -19.45 -12.24 -13.92
C ASP A 328 -18.40 -11.40 -13.19
N THR A 329 -17.39 -12.03 -12.58
CA THR A 329 -16.31 -11.33 -11.87
C THR A 329 -15.30 -10.66 -12.79
N TYR A 330 -15.29 -11.00 -14.09
CA TYR A 330 -14.29 -10.52 -15.04
C TYR A 330 -14.46 -9.02 -15.33
N GLY A 331 -15.70 -8.55 -15.35
CA GLY A 331 -16.06 -7.14 -15.59
C GLY A 331 -16.25 -6.31 -14.32
N VAL A 332 -15.92 -6.84 -13.13
CA VAL A 332 -16.07 -6.08 -11.87
C VAL A 332 -14.89 -5.14 -11.70
N ASP A 333 -15.17 -3.84 -11.81
CA ASP A 333 -14.19 -2.75 -11.85
C ASP A 333 -14.44 -1.67 -10.77
N ARG A 334 -15.52 -1.81 -10.00
CA ARG A 334 -15.95 -0.89 -8.92
C ARG A 334 -15.82 -1.49 -7.52
N GLN A 335 -15.23 -2.67 -7.41
CA GLN A 335 -14.95 -3.39 -6.17
C GLN A 335 -13.61 -4.10 -6.34
N PHE A 336 -12.97 -4.47 -5.23
CA PHE A 336 -11.74 -5.27 -5.26
C PHE A 336 -11.60 -6.14 -4.02
N LEU A 337 -10.74 -7.15 -4.11
CA LEU A 337 -10.33 -7.94 -2.97
C LEU A 337 -8.99 -7.42 -2.43
N LEU A 338 -8.85 -7.37 -1.11
CA LEU A 338 -7.56 -7.41 -0.45
C LEU A 338 -7.22 -8.88 -0.16
N GLY A 339 -6.17 -9.36 -0.80
CA GLY A 339 -5.81 -10.78 -0.81
C GLY A 339 -6.94 -11.64 -1.35
N ARG A 340 -7.12 -12.84 -0.79
CA ARG A 340 -8.21 -13.75 -1.17
C ARG A 340 -9.53 -13.50 -0.43
N GLY A 341 -9.49 -12.79 0.70
CA GLY A 341 -10.55 -12.90 1.70
C GLY A 341 -11.38 -11.63 1.97
N VAL A 342 -10.91 -10.44 1.62
CA VAL A 342 -11.56 -9.19 2.03
C VAL A 342 -12.09 -8.42 0.83
N LEU A 343 -13.40 -8.40 0.63
CA LEU A 343 -14.09 -7.64 -0.42
C LEU A 343 -14.39 -6.22 0.04
N VAL A 344 -13.96 -5.23 -0.73
CA VAL A 344 -14.23 -3.81 -0.52
C VAL A 344 -15.21 -3.31 -1.57
N SER A 345 -16.34 -2.73 -1.12
CA SER A 345 -17.42 -2.22 -1.96
C SER A 345 -17.71 -0.74 -1.62
N PRO A 346 -16.95 0.20 -2.18
CA PRO A 346 -17.06 1.63 -1.86
C PRO A 346 -18.26 2.30 -2.53
N VAL A 347 -18.70 3.43 -1.98
CA VAL A 347 -19.58 4.38 -2.70
C VAL A 347 -18.73 5.23 -3.63
N LEU A 348 -19.17 5.34 -4.88
CA LEU A 348 -18.43 6.02 -5.96
C LEU A 348 -19.23 7.13 -6.64
N GLU A 349 -20.39 7.50 -6.08
CA GLU A 349 -21.30 8.50 -6.64
C GLU A 349 -21.75 9.51 -5.57
N PRO A 350 -21.95 10.79 -5.94
CA PRO A 350 -22.42 11.82 -5.01
C PRO A 350 -23.83 11.54 -4.51
N GLY A 351 -24.08 11.81 -3.23
CA GLY A 351 -25.39 11.66 -2.58
C GLY A 351 -25.82 10.22 -2.30
N ALA A 352 -25.06 9.21 -2.77
CA ALA A 352 -25.45 7.82 -2.63
C ALA A 352 -25.37 7.33 -1.18
N THR A 353 -26.45 6.69 -0.73
CA THR A 353 -26.61 6.06 0.59
C THR A 353 -26.67 4.54 0.51
N THR A 354 -26.58 3.99 -0.70
CA THR A 354 -26.47 2.56 -0.99
C THR A 354 -25.39 2.31 -2.03
N VAL A 355 -24.92 1.07 -2.14
CA VAL A 355 -24.04 0.62 -3.21
C VAL A 355 -24.54 -0.71 -3.77
N ASP A 356 -24.58 -0.85 -5.09
CA ASP A 356 -24.85 -2.12 -5.73
C ASP A 356 -23.55 -2.91 -5.93
N ALA A 357 -23.40 -4.01 -5.19
CA ALA A 357 -22.17 -4.77 -5.09
C ALA A 357 -22.38 -6.22 -5.54
N TYR A 358 -21.49 -6.72 -6.40
CA TYR A 358 -21.42 -8.14 -6.75
C TYR A 358 -20.79 -8.94 -5.60
N PHE A 359 -21.44 -10.01 -5.19
CA PHE A 359 -20.93 -11.01 -4.26
C PHE A 359 -20.83 -12.35 -4.99
N PRO A 360 -19.61 -12.92 -5.12
CA PRO A 360 -19.43 -14.30 -5.54
C PRO A 360 -20.12 -15.30 -4.60
N ALA A 361 -20.32 -16.52 -5.09
CA ALA A 361 -20.89 -17.61 -4.28
C ALA A 361 -20.07 -17.85 -2.99
N GLY A 362 -20.78 -18.17 -1.91
CA GLY A 362 -20.23 -18.42 -0.59
C GLY A 362 -20.88 -17.59 0.51
N ARG A 363 -20.18 -17.50 1.65
CA ARG A 363 -20.62 -16.76 2.84
C ARG A 363 -19.78 -15.51 2.99
N TRP A 364 -20.43 -14.39 3.30
CA TRP A 364 -19.79 -13.09 3.43
C TRP A 364 -20.17 -12.46 4.76
N PHE A 365 -19.18 -12.01 5.51
CA PHE A 365 -19.35 -11.47 6.84
C PHE A 365 -18.89 -10.02 6.91
N SER A 366 -19.62 -9.15 7.58
CA SER A 366 -19.20 -7.76 7.80
C SER A 366 -17.92 -7.72 8.63
N LEU A 367 -16.90 -6.96 8.21
CA LEU A 367 -15.67 -6.79 9.00
C LEU A 367 -15.85 -5.90 10.25
N TYR A 368 -17.00 -5.22 10.36
CA TYR A 368 -17.25 -4.26 11.44
C TYR A 368 -17.84 -4.92 12.68
N ASP A 369 -18.84 -5.79 12.50
CA ASP A 369 -19.54 -6.48 13.58
C ASP A 369 -19.46 -8.01 13.50
N TYR A 370 -18.82 -8.54 12.44
CA TYR A 370 -18.64 -9.97 12.16
C TYR A 370 -19.92 -10.74 11.86
N SER A 371 -21.05 -10.04 11.72
CA SER A 371 -22.32 -10.67 11.36
C SER A 371 -22.25 -11.27 9.96
N LEU A 372 -23.00 -12.36 9.76
CA LEU A 372 -23.21 -12.92 8.43
C LEU A 372 -24.06 -11.94 7.62
N ALA A 373 -23.46 -11.31 6.63
CA ALA A 373 -24.15 -10.35 5.75
C ALA A 373 -24.94 -11.09 4.68
N TYR A 374 -24.29 -12.03 3.97
CA TYR A 374 -24.91 -12.78 2.88
C TYR A 374 -24.43 -14.24 2.82
N THR A 375 -25.29 -15.12 2.32
CA THR A 375 -24.96 -16.49 1.93
C THR A 375 -25.62 -16.76 0.59
N MET A 376 -24.83 -17.20 -0.39
CA MET A 376 -25.26 -17.28 -1.78
C MET A 376 -24.68 -18.53 -2.44
N LYS A 377 -25.53 -19.31 -3.10
CA LYS A 377 -25.10 -20.49 -3.86
C LYS A 377 -24.50 -20.14 -5.23
N VAL A 378 -24.92 -19.00 -5.78
CA VAL A 378 -24.47 -18.46 -7.06
C VAL A 378 -24.19 -16.98 -6.85
N GLY A 379 -23.17 -16.44 -7.52
CA GLY A 379 -22.82 -15.03 -7.44
C GLY A 379 -23.95 -14.14 -7.95
N LYS A 380 -24.13 -12.97 -7.33
CA LYS A 380 -25.21 -12.02 -7.65
C LYS A 380 -24.92 -10.62 -7.11
N ARG A 381 -25.56 -9.63 -7.69
CA ARG A 381 -25.55 -8.23 -7.21
C ARG A 381 -26.50 -8.04 -6.03
N VAL A 382 -26.07 -7.21 -5.08
CA VAL A 382 -26.81 -6.91 -3.86
C VAL A 382 -26.67 -5.42 -3.54
N THR A 383 -27.81 -4.77 -3.29
CA THR A 383 -27.84 -3.40 -2.79
C THR A 383 -27.53 -3.36 -1.29
N LEU A 384 -26.38 -2.79 -0.95
CA LEU A 384 -25.90 -2.63 0.43
C LEU A 384 -26.27 -1.23 0.95
N PRO A 385 -26.71 -1.10 2.21
CA PRO A 385 -26.67 0.19 2.90
C PRO A 385 -25.24 0.72 2.93
N ALA A 386 -25.07 2.01 2.68
CA ALA A 386 -23.77 2.67 2.67
C ALA A 386 -23.81 3.97 3.49
N PRO A 387 -23.78 3.85 4.84
CA PRO A 387 -23.76 5.01 5.74
C PRO A 387 -22.70 6.03 5.33
N ALA A 388 -22.96 7.31 5.61
CA ALA A 388 -22.12 8.41 5.14
C ALA A 388 -20.65 8.34 5.60
N ASP A 389 -20.34 7.60 6.67
CA ASP A 389 -19.02 7.54 7.30
C ASP A 389 -18.35 6.15 7.26
N LEU A 390 -18.80 5.25 6.38
CA LEU A 390 -18.32 3.87 6.30
C LEU A 390 -18.34 3.31 4.87
N ALA A 391 -17.24 2.70 4.42
CA ALA A 391 -17.23 1.84 3.23
C ALA A 391 -17.64 0.41 3.60
N ASN A 392 -18.32 -0.29 2.69
CA ASN A 392 -18.63 -1.70 2.90
C ASN A 392 -17.37 -2.56 2.73
N ALA A 393 -17.10 -3.41 3.72
CA ALA A 393 -15.96 -4.34 3.71
C ALA A 393 -16.39 -5.67 4.33
N HIS A 394 -16.20 -6.76 3.58
CA HIS A 394 -16.70 -8.09 3.93
C HIS A 394 -15.58 -9.14 3.87
N LEU A 395 -15.56 -10.05 4.85
CA LEU A 395 -14.70 -11.22 4.88
C LEU A 395 -15.42 -12.41 4.26
N ALA A 396 -14.82 -13.05 3.26
CA ALA A 396 -15.29 -14.31 2.69
C ALA A 396 -15.07 -15.46 3.67
N GLY A 397 -16.06 -16.34 3.80
CA GLY A 397 -15.92 -17.63 4.46
C GLY A 397 -14.83 -18.48 3.80
N GLY A 398 -14.18 -19.33 4.58
CA GLY A 398 -12.99 -20.08 4.18
C GLY A 398 -11.67 -19.39 4.56
N ASN A 399 -11.72 -18.20 5.17
CA ASN A 399 -10.53 -17.42 5.50
C ASN A 399 -10.33 -17.26 7.01
N ILE A 400 -9.06 -17.32 7.42
CA ILE A 400 -8.59 -16.96 8.76
C ILE A 400 -7.71 -15.71 8.64
N LEU A 401 -8.03 -14.68 9.42
CA LEU A 401 -7.27 -13.43 9.48
C LEU A 401 -6.79 -13.17 10.89
N LEU A 402 -5.64 -12.48 11.00
CA LEU A 402 -5.19 -11.92 12.25
C LEU A 402 -5.30 -10.41 12.19
N LEU A 403 -5.96 -9.85 13.20
CA LEU A 403 -6.04 -8.41 13.42
C LEU A 403 -5.22 -8.02 14.64
N GLN A 404 -4.78 -6.77 14.68
CA GLN A 404 -4.26 -6.13 15.89
C GLN A 404 -5.19 -5.00 16.34
N HIS A 405 -4.85 -4.35 17.46
CA HIS A 405 -5.53 -3.12 17.85
C HIS A 405 -5.16 -1.97 16.91
N ALA A 406 -6.11 -1.09 16.65
CA ALA A 406 -5.81 0.16 16.00
C ALA A 406 -5.08 1.08 16.98
N GLU A 407 -3.95 1.62 16.55
CA GLU A 407 -3.17 2.62 17.27
C GLU A 407 -2.84 3.79 16.35
N LEU A 408 -2.23 4.85 16.88
CA LEU A 408 -1.93 6.05 16.08
C LEU A 408 -0.72 5.90 15.14
N THR A 409 0.15 4.92 15.42
CA THR A 409 1.31 4.56 14.58
C THR A 409 1.43 3.03 14.42
N THR A 410 2.09 2.58 13.35
CA THR A 410 2.34 1.14 13.13
C THR A 410 3.24 0.55 14.22
N SER A 411 4.20 1.33 14.71
CA SER A 411 5.09 0.96 15.82
C SER A 411 4.31 0.61 17.08
N ALA A 412 3.28 1.40 17.41
CA ALA A 412 2.40 1.13 18.56
C ALA A 412 1.44 -0.06 18.28
N ALA A 413 0.84 -0.11 17.09
CA ALA A 413 -0.10 -1.19 16.72
C ALA A 413 0.55 -2.57 16.83
N ARG A 414 1.82 -2.69 16.40
CA ARG A 414 2.61 -3.93 16.44
C ARG A 414 2.92 -4.43 17.86
N GLN A 415 2.74 -3.61 18.89
CA GLN A 415 2.92 -4.00 20.29
C GLN A 415 1.65 -4.57 20.92
N SER A 416 0.52 -4.50 20.22
CA SER A 416 -0.77 -4.99 20.71
C SER A 416 -0.94 -6.49 20.46
N GLU A 417 -1.84 -7.10 21.23
CA GLU A 417 -2.20 -8.51 21.03
C GLU A 417 -2.96 -8.73 19.72
N PHE A 418 -2.96 -9.98 19.26
CA PHE A 418 -3.68 -10.39 18.07
C PHE A 418 -5.08 -10.89 18.38
N HIS A 419 -5.99 -10.61 17.45
CA HIS A 419 -7.33 -11.18 17.36
C HIS A 419 -7.42 -12.09 16.14
N LEU A 420 -7.62 -13.39 16.37
CA LEU A 420 -7.79 -14.38 15.31
C LEU A 420 -9.26 -14.42 14.87
N LEU A 421 -9.54 -14.07 13.62
CA LEU A 421 -10.87 -14.19 13.01
C LEU A 421 -10.91 -15.47 12.18
N VAL A 422 -11.90 -16.32 12.43
CA VAL A 422 -12.12 -17.60 11.75
C VAL A 422 -13.48 -17.54 11.05
N ALA A 423 -13.48 -17.21 9.77
CA ALA A 423 -14.70 -17.16 8.96
C ALA A 423 -14.92 -18.50 8.25
N LEU A 424 -15.89 -19.28 8.72
CA LEU A 424 -16.14 -20.62 8.19
C LEU A 424 -16.86 -20.56 6.84
N ALA A 425 -16.36 -21.32 5.87
CA ALA A 425 -17.08 -21.62 4.64
C ALA A 425 -18.32 -22.50 4.93
N GLU A 426 -19.12 -22.80 3.91
CA GLU A 426 -20.30 -23.67 4.06
C GLU A 426 -19.92 -25.08 4.51
N ASN A 427 -18.81 -25.61 4.01
CA ASN A 427 -18.26 -26.92 4.44
C ASN A 427 -17.60 -26.89 5.82
N GLY A 428 -17.61 -25.75 6.52
CA GLY A 428 -17.03 -25.61 7.86
C GLY A 428 -15.51 -25.50 7.91
N THR A 429 -14.84 -25.32 6.77
CA THR A 429 -13.38 -25.12 6.72
C THR A 429 -12.99 -23.64 6.69
N ALA A 430 -11.76 -23.33 7.12
CA ALA A 430 -11.11 -22.04 6.88
C ALA A 430 -9.58 -22.16 6.93
N SER A 431 -8.86 -21.27 6.25
CA SER A 431 -7.38 -21.22 6.30
C SER A 431 -6.82 -19.80 6.22
N GLY A 432 -5.61 -19.61 6.75
CA GLY A 432 -4.96 -18.31 6.81
C GLY A 432 -3.46 -18.41 7.07
N GLU A 433 -2.77 -17.30 6.89
CA GLU A 433 -1.34 -17.20 7.17
C GLU A 433 -1.04 -15.89 7.90
N LEU A 434 0.07 -15.87 8.64
CA LEU A 434 0.65 -14.69 9.26
C LEU A 434 2.15 -14.69 9.03
N PHE A 435 2.66 -13.64 8.39
CA PHE A 435 4.09 -13.35 8.32
C PHE A 435 4.46 -12.22 9.30
N LEU A 436 5.55 -12.41 10.03
CA LEU A 436 6.11 -11.43 10.97
C LEU A 436 7.63 -11.32 10.78
N ASP A 437 8.12 -10.09 10.68
CA ASP A 437 9.52 -9.71 10.89
C ASP A 437 9.52 -8.41 11.71
N ASP A 438 10.66 -7.76 11.93
CA ASP A 438 10.79 -6.44 12.56
C ASP A 438 10.38 -5.26 11.64
N GLY A 439 10.01 -5.53 10.37
CA GLY A 439 9.51 -4.55 9.39
C GLY A 439 10.61 -3.84 8.59
N GLU A 440 11.86 -4.01 8.99
CA GLU A 440 13.03 -3.24 8.57
C GLU A 440 14.10 -4.00 7.76
N PRO A 441 14.20 -5.34 7.77
CA PRO A 441 15.20 -6.05 7.01
C PRO A 441 15.05 -5.80 5.51
N PRO A 442 16.15 -5.59 4.77
CA PRO A 442 16.12 -5.30 3.34
C PRO A 442 15.29 -6.29 2.52
N GLU A 443 15.39 -7.58 2.84
CA GLU A 443 14.68 -8.66 2.16
C GLU A 443 13.71 -9.34 3.13
N MET A 444 12.45 -9.48 2.70
CA MET A 444 11.43 -10.20 3.45
C MET A 444 11.66 -11.69 3.37
N GLY A 445 11.64 -12.39 4.50
CA GLY A 445 11.68 -13.86 4.49
C GLY A 445 13.02 -14.45 4.04
N ALA A 446 14.11 -13.68 4.06
CA ALA A 446 15.44 -14.15 3.65
C ALA A 446 15.86 -15.41 4.42
N VAL A 447 16.58 -16.32 3.75
CA VAL A 447 17.08 -17.57 4.36
C VAL A 447 17.98 -17.24 5.55
N GLY A 448 17.72 -17.85 6.71
CA GLY A 448 18.42 -17.54 7.97
C GLY A 448 18.08 -16.18 8.58
N GLY A 449 17.15 -15.44 7.99
CA GLY A 449 16.67 -14.15 8.50
C GLY A 449 15.77 -14.27 9.73
N ASN A 450 15.61 -13.15 10.44
CA ASN A 450 14.88 -13.07 11.70
C ASN A 450 13.37 -12.84 11.51
N TRP A 451 12.66 -13.85 11.02
CA TRP A 451 11.22 -13.77 10.75
C TRP A 451 10.45 -15.00 11.30
N THR A 452 9.12 -14.90 11.34
CA THR A 452 8.17 -15.95 11.75
C THR A 452 7.06 -16.06 10.72
N LEU A 453 6.75 -17.29 10.31
CA LEU A 453 5.62 -17.61 9.45
C LEU A 453 4.77 -18.69 10.11
N VAL A 454 3.48 -18.40 10.25
CA VAL A 454 2.49 -19.32 10.84
C VAL A 454 1.34 -19.51 9.88
N ARG A 455 0.99 -20.78 9.65
CA ARG A 455 -0.20 -21.19 8.90
C ARG A 455 -1.29 -21.62 9.85
N PHE A 456 -2.53 -21.27 9.54
CA PHE A 456 -3.71 -21.64 10.31
C PHE A 456 -4.63 -22.47 9.43
N SER A 457 -5.18 -23.54 10.01
CA SER A 457 -6.26 -24.31 9.41
C SER A 457 -7.41 -24.45 10.42
N CYS A 458 -8.61 -24.56 9.90
CA CYS A 458 -9.81 -24.80 10.67
C CYS A 458 -10.67 -25.84 9.97
N ASP A 459 -11.15 -26.81 10.73
CA ASP A 459 -12.04 -27.87 10.29
C ASP A 459 -13.21 -28.00 11.27
N ARG A 460 -14.39 -28.29 10.73
CA ARG A 460 -15.60 -28.54 11.50
C ARG A 460 -16.02 -29.99 11.33
N GLU A 461 -16.23 -30.66 12.45
CA GLU A 461 -16.73 -32.03 12.51
C GLU A 461 -18.02 -32.07 13.33
N GLU A 462 -18.94 -32.93 12.92
CA GLU A 462 -20.17 -33.20 13.66
C GLU A 462 -20.24 -34.69 13.98
N SER A 463 -20.37 -35.01 15.27
CA SER A 463 -20.41 -36.39 15.76
C SER A 463 -21.32 -36.47 16.96
N LYS A 464 -22.27 -37.42 16.95
CA LYS A 464 -23.18 -37.71 18.08
C LYS A 464 -23.92 -36.46 18.61
N GLY A 465 -24.33 -35.54 17.73
CA GLY A 465 -25.04 -34.30 18.10
C GLY A 465 -24.14 -33.20 18.71
N MET A 466 -22.83 -33.40 18.69
CA MET A 466 -21.84 -32.40 19.08
C MET A 466 -21.11 -31.87 17.85
N VAL A 467 -21.02 -30.55 17.74
CA VAL A 467 -20.26 -29.86 16.70
C VAL A 467 -18.93 -29.43 17.28
N THR A 468 -17.84 -29.92 16.71
CA THR A 468 -16.48 -29.52 17.06
C THR A 468 -15.89 -28.67 15.94
N THR A 469 -15.51 -27.43 16.26
CA THR A 469 -14.73 -26.57 15.36
C THR A 469 -13.32 -26.50 15.90
N LYS A 470 -12.35 -27.00 15.13
CA LYS A 470 -10.95 -27.12 15.53
C LYS A 470 -10.09 -26.19 14.68
N VAL A 471 -9.38 -25.27 15.34
CA VAL A 471 -8.38 -24.40 14.72
C VAL A 471 -6.99 -24.88 15.15
N SER A 472 -6.09 -25.07 14.19
CA SER A 472 -4.72 -25.50 14.45
C SER A 472 -3.73 -24.50 13.87
N SER A 473 -2.63 -24.24 14.58
CA SER A 473 -1.48 -23.52 14.04
C SER A 473 -0.38 -24.47 13.59
N HIS A 474 0.28 -24.12 12.49
CA HIS A 474 1.51 -24.74 12.02
C HIS A 474 2.57 -23.65 11.85
N VAL A 475 3.53 -23.66 12.76
CA VAL A 475 4.70 -22.77 12.72
C VAL A 475 5.67 -23.31 11.66
N VAL A 476 5.89 -22.55 10.60
CA VAL A 476 6.81 -22.90 9.49
C VAL A 476 8.23 -22.46 9.83
N GLN A 477 8.36 -21.25 10.36
CA GLN A 477 9.61 -20.69 10.88
C GLN A 477 9.29 -19.81 12.08
N ASN A 478 10.17 -19.79 13.07
CA ASN A 478 10.03 -18.95 14.26
C ASN A 478 11.39 -18.49 14.81
N SER A 479 12.12 -17.75 14.00
CA SER A 479 13.35 -17.08 14.42
C SER A 479 13.07 -15.70 15.02
N TYR A 480 11.98 -15.03 14.62
CA TYR A 480 11.66 -13.69 15.08
C TYR A 480 11.36 -13.63 16.58
N ALA A 481 12.26 -12.96 17.30
CA ALA A 481 12.16 -12.72 18.73
C ALA A 481 11.93 -11.22 19.02
N PRO A 482 10.67 -10.74 18.95
CA PRO A 482 10.34 -9.37 19.32
C PRO A 482 10.57 -9.13 20.83
N SER A 483 10.80 -7.86 21.20
CA SER A 483 11.00 -7.46 22.62
C SER A 483 9.82 -7.79 23.53
N ARG A 484 8.61 -7.87 22.95
CA ARG A 484 7.39 -8.31 23.62
C ARG A 484 6.88 -9.57 22.94
N ALA A 485 6.52 -10.57 23.76
CA ALA A 485 5.87 -11.78 23.28
C ALA A 485 4.58 -11.42 22.50
N GLN A 486 4.52 -11.88 21.25
CA GLN A 486 3.37 -11.68 20.39
C GLN A 486 2.36 -12.80 20.66
N VAL A 487 1.20 -12.43 21.18
CA VAL A 487 0.17 -13.37 21.64
C VAL A 487 -1.17 -13.12 20.96
N ILE A 488 -1.95 -14.19 20.80
CA ILE A 488 -3.36 -14.11 20.45
C ILE A 488 -4.16 -14.03 21.74
N GLY A 489 -4.78 -12.87 21.97
CA GLY A 489 -5.61 -12.58 23.14
C GLY A 489 -7.10 -12.90 22.96
N LYS A 490 -7.52 -13.02 21.69
CA LYS A 490 -8.91 -13.25 21.32
C LYS A 490 -9.04 -14.11 20.07
N VAL A 491 -10.04 -14.99 20.06
CA VAL A 491 -10.50 -15.70 18.85
C VAL A 491 -11.98 -15.41 18.62
N VAL A 492 -12.35 -15.21 17.36
CA VAL A 492 -13.73 -15.02 16.90
C VAL A 492 -14.04 -16.06 15.83
N PHE A 493 -15.03 -16.90 16.09
CA PHE A 493 -15.59 -17.86 15.15
C PHE A 493 -16.83 -17.25 14.50
N MET A 494 -16.87 -17.25 13.17
CA MET A 494 -17.93 -16.65 12.37
C MET A 494 -18.56 -17.72 11.50
N GLY A 495 -19.89 -17.72 11.45
CA GLY A 495 -20.65 -18.64 10.61
C GLY A 495 -21.04 -19.96 11.29
N LEU A 496 -21.15 -19.98 12.61
CA LEU A 496 -21.72 -21.11 13.34
C LEU A 496 -23.24 -21.18 13.08
N GLN A 497 -23.84 -22.38 13.01
CA GLN A 497 -25.23 -22.55 12.56
C GLN A 497 -26.28 -22.01 13.54
N SER A 498 -26.03 -22.10 14.85
CA SER A 498 -26.93 -21.56 15.88
C SER A 498 -26.17 -21.27 17.16
N ALA A 499 -26.81 -20.53 18.09
CA ALA A 499 -26.28 -20.41 19.44
C ALA A 499 -26.34 -21.79 20.11
N PRO A 500 -25.22 -22.34 20.61
CA PRO A 500 -25.22 -23.65 21.23
C PRO A 500 -25.96 -23.64 22.57
N LYS A 501 -26.60 -24.76 22.95
CA LYS A 501 -27.18 -24.95 24.30
C LYS A 501 -26.10 -24.90 25.37
N SER A 502 -24.98 -25.55 25.09
CA SER A 502 -23.75 -25.45 25.87
C SER A 502 -22.54 -25.51 24.96
N PHE A 503 -21.44 -24.91 25.39
CA PHE A 503 -20.17 -24.99 24.68
C PHE A 503 -19.03 -25.23 25.67
N THR A 504 -17.97 -25.85 25.19
CA THR A 504 -16.71 -26.04 25.91
C THR A 504 -15.56 -25.68 24.98
N ILE A 505 -14.57 -24.97 25.50
CA ILE A 505 -13.37 -24.61 24.72
C ILE A 505 -12.18 -25.34 25.32
N TYR A 506 -11.41 -25.98 24.45
CA TYR A 506 -10.13 -26.56 24.79
C TYR A 506 -9.02 -25.81 24.07
N VAL A 507 -7.94 -25.52 24.79
CA VAL A 507 -6.67 -25.07 24.22
C VAL A 507 -5.63 -26.13 24.52
N ASN A 508 -5.02 -26.71 23.50
CA ASN A 508 -4.05 -27.80 23.64
C ASN A 508 -4.58 -28.94 24.51
N ASN A 509 -5.85 -29.31 24.31
CA ASN A 509 -6.61 -30.32 25.08
C ASN A 509 -6.87 -29.97 26.56
N VAL A 510 -6.59 -28.74 27.00
CA VAL A 510 -6.95 -28.24 28.33
C VAL A 510 -8.22 -27.41 28.25
N GLU A 511 -9.23 -27.76 29.02
CA GLU A 511 -10.48 -27.01 29.11
C GLU A 511 -10.26 -25.61 29.73
N LEU A 512 -10.74 -24.57 29.05
CA LEU A 512 -10.67 -23.20 29.55
C LEU A 512 -11.89 -22.86 30.43
N LYS A 513 -11.73 -23.01 31.76
CA LYS A 513 -12.79 -22.70 32.74
C LYS A 513 -13.03 -21.20 33.01
N ALA A 514 -12.09 -20.32 32.65
CA ALA A 514 -12.06 -18.91 33.08
C ALA A 514 -12.13 -17.86 31.94
N ALA A 515 -12.37 -18.26 30.69
CA ALA A 515 -12.44 -17.32 29.57
C ALA A 515 -13.72 -16.46 29.63
N ARG A 516 -13.59 -15.14 29.44
CA ARG A 516 -14.76 -14.26 29.26
C ARG A 516 -15.33 -14.50 27.87
N THR A 517 -16.27 -15.43 27.76
CA THR A 517 -16.98 -15.73 26.51
C THR A 517 -18.12 -14.75 26.29
N LYS A 518 -18.22 -14.24 25.05
CA LYS A 518 -19.35 -13.41 24.62
C LYS A 518 -19.85 -13.93 23.29
N SER A 519 -21.09 -14.43 23.28
CA SER A 519 -21.91 -14.54 22.07
C SER A 519 -22.50 -13.15 21.81
N ARG A 520 -22.26 -12.59 20.62
CA ARG A 520 -22.72 -11.23 20.26
C ARG A 520 -23.98 -11.25 19.40
N THR A 521 -24.16 -12.30 18.58
CA THR A 521 -25.24 -12.45 17.60
C THR A 521 -25.40 -13.94 17.20
N SER A 522 -26.49 -14.31 16.51
CA SER A 522 -26.64 -15.65 15.96
C SER A 522 -25.48 -15.99 15.01
N GLY A 523 -24.72 -17.04 15.36
CA GLY A 523 -23.63 -17.56 14.52
C GLY A 523 -22.26 -16.89 14.65
N VAL A 524 -22.07 -15.95 15.59
CA VAL A 524 -20.75 -15.38 15.94
C VAL A 524 -20.42 -15.69 17.40
N PHE A 525 -19.29 -16.36 17.61
CA PHE A 525 -18.81 -16.74 18.93
C PHE A 525 -17.42 -16.19 19.19
N SER A 526 -17.16 -15.64 20.38
CA SER A 526 -15.84 -15.09 20.71
C SER A 526 -15.34 -15.48 22.09
N VAL A 527 -14.04 -15.74 22.15
CA VAL A 527 -13.28 -16.12 23.34
C VAL A 527 -12.21 -15.06 23.56
N SER A 528 -12.20 -14.43 24.72
CA SER A 528 -11.22 -13.41 25.12
C SER A 528 -10.47 -13.83 26.39
N GLY A 529 -9.32 -13.18 26.63
CA GLY A 529 -8.46 -13.47 27.77
C GLY A 529 -7.53 -14.65 27.53
N LEU A 530 -7.22 -14.93 26.25
CA LEU A 530 -6.23 -15.92 25.86
C LEU A 530 -4.81 -15.32 25.96
N SER A 531 -3.80 -16.19 25.97
CA SER A 531 -2.39 -15.77 25.89
C SER A 531 -1.61 -16.81 25.08
N LEU A 532 -2.03 -16.99 23.83
CA LEU A 532 -1.43 -18.00 22.94
C LEU A 532 -0.26 -17.39 22.19
N ALA A 533 0.97 -17.84 22.48
CA ALA A 533 2.16 -17.37 21.77
C ALA A 533 2.11 -17.76 20.29
N ILE A 534 2.27 -16.79 19.38
CA ILE A 534 2.21 -17.02 17.93
C ILE A 534 3.28 -18.01 17.45
N GLY A 535 4.50 -17.91 17.99
CA GLY A 535 5.63 -18.77 17.63
C GLY A 535 5.53 -20.20 18.15
N GLN A 536 4.48 -20.55 18.89
CA GLN A 536 4.26 -21.89 19.43
C GLN A 536 3.08 -22.56 18.73
N LYS A 537 3.22 -23.87 18.47
CA LYS A 537 2.11 -24.68 17.98
C LYS A 537 0.98 -24.68 19.03
N PHE A 538 -0.23 -24.43 18.57
CA PHE A 538 -1.42 -24.50 19.39
C PHE A 538 -2.61 -25.10 18.62
N GLU A 539 -3.57 -25.60 19.38
CA GLU A 539 -4.85 -26.09 18.91
C GLU A 539 -5.96 -25.50 19.78
N ILE A 540 -7.03 -25.02 19.15
CA ILE A 540 -8.24 -24.53 19.82
C ILE A 540 -9.40 -25.39 19.34
N LYS A 541 -10.10 -26.05 20.25
CA LYS A 541 -11.34 -26.79 19.95
C LYS A 541 -12.51 -26.09 20.62
N LEU A 542 -13.45 -25.63 19.81
CA LEU A 542 -14.77 -25.20 20.26
C LEU A 542 -15.74 -26.37 20.07
N VAL A 543 -16.20 -26.93 21.17
CA VAL A 543 -17.17 -28.03 21.19
C VAL A 543 -18.52 -27.44 21.59
N MET A 544 -19.54 -27.69 20.78
CA MET A 544 -20.89 -27.16 20.95
C MET A 544 -21.92 -28.28 20.95
N SER A 545 -22.90 -28.19 21.86
CA SER A 545 -24.11 -29.01 21.82
C SER A 545 -25.28 -28.17 21.30
N HIS A 546 -26.10 -28.76 20.43
CA HIS A 546 -27.27 -28.10 19.85
C HIS A 546 -28.60 -28.68 20.33
#